data_AF-A0A356QYN9-F1
#
_entry.id   AF-A0A356QYN9-F1
#
_cell.length_a   1.000
_cell.length_b   1.000
_cell.length_c   1.000
_cell.angle_alpha   90.00
_cell.angle_beta   90.00
_cell.angle_gamma   90.00
#
_symmetry.space_group_name_H-M   'P 1'
#
loop_
_entity.id
_entity.type
_entity.pdbx_description
1 polymer ?
#
loop_
_entity_poly.entity_id
_entity_poly.type
_entity_poly.pdbx_seq_one_letter_code
_entity_poly.pdbx_strand_id
1 'polypeptide(L)' 'VDWMRKDLGLCLDEARRVKGRLPVTALVDQFYAEVQAMGGGRWDTSSLIRRLRDSTH' A
#
# COMPACT_ATOMS: atom_id res chain seq x y z
N VAL A 1 5.23 -1.55 -6.94
CA VAL A 1 4.51 -1.74 -5.67
C VAL A 1 3.70 -3.03 -5.64
N ASP A 2 3.52 -3.73 -6.78
CA ASP A 2 2.76 -4.99 -6.86
C ASP A 2 3.24 -6.05 -5.85
N TRP A 3 4.57 -6.25 -5.78
CA TRP A 3 5.18 -7.18 -4.82
C TRP A 3 4.91 -6.77 -3.37
N MET A 4 5.05 -5.48 -3.05
CA MET A 4 4.76 -4.98 -1.70
C MET A 4 3.29 -5.19 -1.32
N ARG A 5 2.33 -4.92 -2.22
CA ARG A 5 0.91 -5.16 -1.94
C ARG A 5 0.59 -6.63 -1.70
N LYS A 6 1.22 -7.54 -2.45
CA LYS A 6 1.11 -8.98 -2.20
C LYS A 6 1.54 -9.32 -0.77
N ASP A 7 2.70 -8.85 -0.34
CA ASP A 7 3.23 -9.15 0.99
C ASP A 7 2.37 -8.52 2.11
N LEU A 8 1.88 -7.29 1.90
CA LEU A 8 0.94 -6.66 2.85
C LEU A 8 -0.39 -7.42 2.93
N GLY A 9 -0.87 -7.98 1.82
CA GLY A 9 -2.04 -8.86 1.78
C GLY A 9 -1.88 -10.06 2.72
N LEU A 10 -0.72 -10.72 2.68
CA LEU A 10 -0.40 -11.84 3.57
C LEU A 10 -0.38 -11.40 5.05
N CYS A 11 0.22 -10.25 5.36
CA CYS A 11 0.22 -9.71 6.72
C CYS A 11 -1.19 -9.39 7.23
N LEU A 12 -2.05 -8.82 6.38
CA LEU A 12 -3.42 -8.48 6.71
C LEU A 12 -4.30 -9.73 6.88
N ASP A 13 -4.07 -10.77 6.07
CA ASP A 13 -4.72 -12.07 6.21
C ASP A 13 -4.38 -12.72 7.55
N GLU A 14 -3.10 -12.75 7.93
CA GLU A 14 -2.72 -13.33 9.22
C GLU A 14 -3.19 -12.48 10.40
N ALA A 15 -3.17 -11.15 10.29
CA ALA A 15 -3.76 -10.28 11.31
C ALA A 15 -5.25 -10.60 11.54
N ARG A 16 -6.02 -10.87 10.47
CA ARG A 16 -7.42 -11.31 10.59
C ARG A 16 -7.55 -12.63 11.35
N ARG A 17 -6.67 -13.61 11.10
CA ARG A 17 -6.69 -14.92 11.76
C ARG A 17 -6.40 -14.83 13.26
N VAL A 18 -5.43 -14.00 13.65
CA VAL A 18 -5.05 -13.83 15.07
C VAL A 18 -5.85 -12.75 15.79
N LYS A 19 -6.86 -12.16 15.12
CA LYS A 19 -7.62 -10.98 15.61
C LYS A 19 -6.71 -9.79 15.96
N GLY A 20 -5.57 -9.68 15.29
CA GLY A 20 -4.65 -8.56 15.37
C GLY A 20 -5.15 -7.37 14.57
N ARG A 21 -4.77 -6.15 14.98
CA ARG A 21 -5.10 -4.90 14.27
C ARG A 21 -3.84 -4.30 13.68
N LEU A 22 -3.82 -4.12 12.36
CA LEU A 22 -2.71 -3.47 11.63
C LEU A 22 -3.20 -2.23 10.86
N PRO A 23 -3.69 -1.18 11.55
CA PRO A 23 -4.30 -0.04 10.88
C PRO A 23 -3.32 0.72 9.97
N VAL A 24 -2.05 0.83 10.37
CA VAL A 24 -1.00 1.48 9.54
C VAL A 24 -0.68 0.63 8.30
N THR A 25 -0.64 -0.69 8.42
CA THR A 25 -0.44 -1.59 7.28
C THR A 25 -1.57 -1.47 6.27
N ALA A 26 -2.83 -1.44 6.74
CA ALA A 26 -3.99 -1.26 5.88
C ALA A 26 -3.95 0.10 5.16
N LEU A 27 -3.56 1.16 5.86
CA LEU A 27 -3.37 2.49 5.27
C LEU A 27 -2.29 2.49 4.17
N VAL A 28 -1.15 1.84 4.42
CA VAL A 28 -0.07 1.74 3.43
C VAL A 28 -0.49 0.89 2.22
N ASP A 29 -1.27 -0.19 2.41
CA ASP A 29 -1.82 -0.94 1.27
C ASP A 29 -2.75 -0.09 0.41
N GLN A 30 -3.62 0.72 1.02
CA GLN A 30 -4.46 1.69 0.29
C GLN A 30 -3.61 2.70 -0.48
N PHE A 31 -2.54 3.19 0.12
CA PHE A 31 -1.62 4.11 -0.54
C PHE A 31 -0.92 3.46 -1.74
N TYR A 32 -0.54 2.19 -1.64
CA TYR A 32 0.00 1.46 -2.79
C TYR A 32 -1.06 1.15 -3.86
N ALA A 33 -2.33 0.98 -3.48
CA ALA A 33 -3.42 0.84 -4.43
C ALA A 33 -3.56 2.10 -5.30
N GLU A 34 -3.45 3.28 -4.70
CA GLU A 34 -3.42 4.54 -5.44
C GLU A 34 -2.21 4.62 -6.37
N VAL A 35 -1.00 4.22 -5.91
CA VAL A 35 0.19 4.17 -6.78
C VAL A 35 -0.02 3.20 -7.97
N GLN A 36 -0.67 2.05 -7.77
CA GLN A 36 -1.02 1.17 -8.89
C GLN A 36 -1.99 1.84 -9.87
N ALA A 37 -2.99 2.56 -9.37
CA ALA A 37 -3.92 3.33 -10.20
C ALA A 37 -3.21 4.43 -11.01
N MET A 38 -2.11 5.00 -10.50
CA MET A 38 -1.22 5.92 -11.22
C MET A 38 -0.31 5.23 -12.26
N GLY A 39 -0.44 3.91 -12.47
CA GLY A 39 0.42 3.12 -13.36
C GLY A 39 1.74 2.67 -12.72
N GLY A 40 1.93 2.88 -11.42
CA GLY A 40 3.16 2.61 -10.69
C GLY A 40 3.38 1.16 -10.22
N GLY A 41 2.69 0.18 -10.83
CA GLY A 41 2.71 -1.22 -10.39
C GLY A 41 4.11 -1.81 -10.23
N ARG A 42 5.09 -1.41 -11.06
CA ARG A 42 6.49 -1.85 -10.96
C ARG A 42 7.45 -0.91 -10.23
N TRP A 43 6.97 0.22 -9.69
CA TRP A 43 7.82 1.15 -8.93
C TRP A 43 8.19 0.59 -7.55
N ASP A 44 9.25 1.09 -6.95
CA ASP A 44 9.64 0.72 -5.58
C ASP A 44 8.83 1.47 -4.51
N THR A 45 9.10 1.21 -3.23
CA THR A 45 8.41 1.81 -2.07
C THR A 45 8.49 3.35 -2.04
N SER A 46 9.57 3.93 -2.57
CA SER A 46 9.72 5.40 -2.61
C SER A 46 8.63 6.09 -3.42
N SER A 47 7.94 5.36 -4.32
CA SER A 47 6.81 5.86 -5.10
C SER A 47 5.65 6.43 -4.29
N LEU A 48 5.54 6.11 -3.00
CA LEU A 48 4.60 6.75 -2.09
C LEU A 48 4.73 8.28 -2.08
N ILE A 49 5.93 8.82 -2.34
CA ILE A 49 6.15 10.27 -2.45
C ILE A 49 5.38 10.90 -3.62
N ARG A 50 5.08 10.13 -4.68
CA ARG A 50 4.38 10.63 -5.86
C ARG A 50 2.96 11.07 -5.54
N ARG A 51 2.36 10.50 -4.49
CA ARG A 51 1.03 10.86 -3.97
C ARG A 51 0.97 12.27 -3.39
N LEU A 52 2.09 12.80 -2.90
CA LEU A 52 2.13 14.17 -2.36
C LEU A 52 2.14 15.24 -3.46
N ARG A 53 2.54 14.88 -4.69
CA ARG A 53 2.65 15.82 -5.82
C ARG A 53 1.33 16.08 -6.53
N ASP A 54 0.33 15.21 -6.36
CA ASP A 54 -1.02 15.41 -6.90
C ASP A 54 -1.94 16.19 -5.94
N SER A 55 -1.44 16.60 -4.76
CA SER A 55 -2.20 17.36 -3.76
C SER A 55 -2.14 18.89 -3.94
N THR A 56 -1.49 19.39 -4.99
CA THR A 56 -1.52 20.82 -5.35
C THR A 56 -2.83 21.15 -6.08
N HIS A 57 -3.81 21.64 -5.30
CA HIS A 57 -4.82 22.58 -5.76
C HIS A 57 -4.30 24.00 -5.58
#